data_AF-A0A528HXY1-F1
#
_entry.id   AF-A0A528HXY1-F1
#
_cell.length_a   1.000
_cell.length_b   1.000
_cell.length_c   1.000
_cell.angle_alpha   90.00
_cell.angle_beta   90.00
_cell.angle_gamma   90.00
#
_symmetry.space_group_name_H-M   'P 1'
#
loop_
_entity.id
_entity.type
_entity.pdbx_description
1 polymer ?
#
loop_
_entity_poly.entity_id
_entity_poly.type
_entity_poly.pdbx_seq_one_letter_code
_entity_poly.pdbx_strand_id
1 'polypeptide(L)'
;MLRYIAFADELSAWFGKVFAWSVVIMTLGVSYEVVVRYLFSAPTAWAFDLSYMLYGTMFMMAGAYTLSRDGHVRGDFIYRLWRPRVQAAVELVLYIIFFFPGVTALILAGWKYAARSFRYLEVSSNSPAGIPI
;
A
#
# COMPACT_ATOMS: atom_id res chain seq x y z
N MET A 1 28.88 3.42 0.88
CA MET A 1 27.76 3.91 0.05
C MET A 1 26.96 2.77 -0.58
N LEU A 2 27.60 1.84 -1.31
CA LEU A 2 26.92 0.68 -1.93
C LEU A 2 26.14 -0.20 -0.95
N ARG A 3 26.68 -0.43 0.26
CA ARG A 3 26.00 -1.24 1.30
C ARG A 3 24.68 -0.62 1.78
N TYR A 4 24.57 0.71 1.80
CA TYR A 4 23.34 1.39 2.20
C TYR A 4 22.25 1.26 1.13
N ILE A 5 22.64 1.41 -0.14
CA ILE A 5 21.73 1.27 -1.28
C ILE A 5 21.19 -0.17 -1.33
N ALA A 6 22.08 -1.17 -1.24
CA ALA A 6 21.68 -2.58 -1.20
C ALA A 6 20.74 -2.90 -0.04
N PHE A 7 21.03 -2.36 1.16
CA PHE A 7 20.15 -2.51 2.31
C PHE A 7 18.75 -1.90 2.07
N ALA A 8 18.68 -0.68 1.51
CA ALA A 8 17.40 -0.04 1.22
C ALA A 8 16.57 -0.80 0.17
N ASP A 9 17.23 -1.35 -0.85
CA ASP A 9 16.59 -2.17 -1.88
C ASP A 9 16.09 -3.50 -1.32
N GLU A 10 16.91 -4.18 -0.52
CA GLU A 10 16.54 -5.44 0.14
C GLU A 10 15.39 -5.24 1.12
N LEU A 11 15.42 -4.17 1.91
CA LEU A 11 14.35 -3.83 2.85
C LEU A 11 13.03 -3.60 2.11
N SER A 12 13.05 -2.80 1.05
CA SER A 12 11.88 -2.52 0.22
C SER A 12 11.35 -3.79 -0.45
N ALA A 13 12.26 -4.64 -0.94
CA ALA A 13 11.91 -5.91 -1.56
C ALA A 13 11.30 -6.91 -0.57
N TRP A 14 11.82 -6.94 0.66
CA TRP A 14 11.34 -7.80 1.73
C TRP A 14 9.93 -7.39 2.15
N PHE A 15 9.70 -6.09 2.40
CA PHE A 15 8.37 -5.58 2.73
C PHE A 15 7.33 -5.91 1.65
N GLY A 16 7.65 -5.66 0.38
CA GLY A 16 6.74 -6.00 -0.72
C GLY A 16 6.38 -7.48 -0.76
N LYS A 17 7.35 -8.38 -0.55
CA LYS A 17 7.12 -9.83 -0.52
C LYS A 17 6.28 -10.27 0.69
N VAL A 18 6.50 -9.69 1.86
CA VAL A 18 5.73 -10.00 3.07
C VAL A 18 4.27 -9.58 2.88
N PHE A 19 4.04 -8.34 2.43
CA PHE A 19 2.69 -7.82 2.25
C PHE A 19 1.96 -8.39 1.04
N ALA A 20 2.68 -8.96 0.05
CA ALA A 20 2.06 -9.70 -1.05
C ALA A 20 1.21 -10.89 -0.55
N TRP A 21 1.55 -11.51 0.58
CA TRP A 21 0.74 -12.58 1.18
C TRP A 21 -0.64 -12.12 1.63
N SER A 22 -0.86 -10.81 1.83
CA SER A 22 -2.17 -10.25 2.16
C SER A 22 -3.22 -10.62 1.10
N VAL A 23 -2.82 -10.74 -0.17
CA VAL A 23 -3.74 -11.15 -1.26
C VAL A 23 -4.24 -12.57 -1.07
N VAL A 24 -3.38 -13.47 -0.58
CA VAL A 24 -3.74 -14.88 -0.35
C VAL A 24 -4.73 -14.97 0.80
N ILE A 25 -4.44 -14.29 1.91
CA ILE A 25 -5.33 -14.24 3.09
C ILE A 25 -6.68 -13.63 2.70
N MET A 26 -6.66 -12.52 1.98
CA MET A 26 -7.88 -11.87 1.48
C MET A 26 -8.69 -12.78 0.56
N THR A 27 -8.03 -13.47 -0.38
CA THR A 27 -8.69 -14.38 -1.32
C THR A 27 -9.37 -15.53 -0.59
N LEU A 28 -8.71 -16.12 0.40
CA LEU A 28 -9.28 -17.18 1.24
C LEU A 28 -10.47 -16.67 2.06
N GLY A 29 -10.36 -15.50 2.68
CA GLY A 29 -11.45 -14.89 3.44
C GLY A 29 -12.68 -14.59 2.60
N VAL A 30 -12.50 -13.99 1.42
CA VAL A 30 -13.61 -13.69 0.50
C VAL A 30 -14.20 -14.98 -0.08
N SER A 31 -13.37 -15.97 -0.42
CA SER A 31 -13.86 -17.26 -0.92
C SER A 31 -14.69 -17.99 0.14
N TYR A 32 -14.23 -17.97 1.40
CA TYR A 32 -14.99 -18.49 2.53
C TYR A 32 -16.33 -17.77 2.68
N GLU A 33 -16.34 -16.44 2.65
CA GLU A 33 -17.58 -15.66 2.73
C GLU A 33 -18.56 -16.01 1.61
N VAL A 34 -18.09 -16.14 0.37
CA VAL A 34 -18.91 -16.55 -0.77
C VAL A 34 -19.52 -17.93 -0.52
N VAL A 35 -18.73 -18.90 -0.05
CA VAL A 35 -19.23 -20.24 0.28
C VAL A 35 -20.30 -20.19 1.37
N VAL A 36 -20.03 -19.55 2.50
CA VAL A 36 -20.99 -19.52 3.62
C VAL A 36 -22.26 -18.74 3.27
N ARG A 37 -22.12 -17.62 2.56
CA ARG A 37 -23.25 -16.81 2.12
C ARG A 37 -24.17 -17.57 1.16
N TYR A 38 -23.61 -18.24 0.15
CA TYR A 38 -24.43 -18.85 -0.91
C TYR A 38 -24.83 -20.30 -0.64
N LEU A 39 -23.98 -21.11 0.01
CA LEU A 39 -24.32 -22.51 0.33
C LEU A 39 -25.07 -22.64 1.65
N PHE A 40 -24.75 -21.80 2.63
CA PHE A 40 -25.28 -21.93 4.00
C PHE A 40 -26.23 -20.79 4.38
N SER A 41 -26.45 -19.80 3.50
CA SER A 41 -27.31 -18.64 3.76
C SER A 41 -26.95 -17.87 5.05
N ALA A 42 -25.68 -17.92 5.47
CA ALA A 42 -25.19 -17.37 6.73
C ALA A 42 -24.03 -16.38 6.49
N PRO A 43 -24.31 -15.15 6.02
CA PRO A 43 -23.26 -14.18 5.71
C PRO A 43 -22.42 -13.83 6.95
N THR A 44 -21.11 -13.70 6.78
CA THR A 44 -20.24 -13.30 7.90
C THR A 44 -20.20 -11.78 8.03
N ALA A 45 -20.14 -11.31 9.28
CA ALA A 45 -20.09 -9.88 9.57
C ALA A 45 -18.70 -9.27 9.28
N TRP A 46 -17.62 -10.07 9.31
CA TRP A 46 -16.24 -9.58 9.31
C TRP A 46 -15.53 -9.60 7.95
N ALA A 47 -16.04 -10.37 6.98
CA ALA A 47 -15.31 -10.61 5.72
C ALA A 47 -15.06 -9.33 4.92
N PHE A 48 -16.02 -8.39 4.95
CA PHE A 48 -15.86 -7.10 4.30
C PHE A 48 -14.68 -6.31 4.87
N ASP A 49 -14.66 -6.10 6.19
CA ASP A 49 -13.62 -5.32 6.86
C ASP A 49 -12.24 -5.95 6.68
N LEU A 50 -12.14 -7.27 6.79
CA LEU A 50 -10.89 -7.99 6.53
C LEU A 50 -10.37 -7.68 5.13
N SER A 51 -11.23 -7.80 4.10
CA SER A 51 -10.83 -7.55 2.73
C SER A 51 -10.45 -6.08 2.49
N TYR A 52 -11.19 -5.15 3.08
CA TYR A 52 -10.93 -3.72 2.95
C TYR A 52 -9.58 -3.32 3.56
N MET A 53 -9.30 -3.77 4.78
CA MET A 53 -8.07 -3.45 5.50
C MET A 53 -6.85 -4.12 4.86
N LEU A 54 -6.96 -5.39 4.48
CA LEU A 54 -5.87 -6.10 3.79
C LEU A 54 -5.57 -5.50 2.42
N TYR A 55 -6.61 -5.14 1.66
CA TYR A 55 -6.45 -4.49 0.36
C TYR A 55 -5.74 -3.14 0.49
N GLY A 56 -6.18 -2.27 1.42
CA GLY A 56 -5.54 -0.98 1.67
C GLY A 56 -4.08 -1.13 2.10
N THR A 57 -3.80 -2.08 3.01
CA THR A 57 -2.44 -2.37 3.46
C THR A 57 -1.56 -2.85 2.30
N MET A 58 -2.06 -3.80 1.51
CA MET A 58 -1.34 -4.32 0.34
C MET A 58 -1.06 -3.22 -0.68
N PHE A 59 -2.05 -2.37 -0.98
CA PHE A 59 -1.91 -1.28 -1.94
C PHE A 59 -0.81 -0.30 -1.53
N MET A 60 -0.82 0.15 -0.27
CA MET A 60 0.18 1.09 0.25
C MET A 60 1.60 0.50 0.18
N MET A 61 1.75 -0.79 0.54
CA MET A 61 3.05 -1.45 0.53
C MET A 61 3.53 -1.81 -0.88
N ALA A 62 2.61 -2.13 -1.79
CA ALA A 62 2.91 -2.37 -3.21
C ALA A 62 3.47 -1.11 -3.89
N GLY A 63 3.01 0.09 -3.51
CA GLY A 63 3.56 1.35 -4.02
C GLY A 63 5.08 1.47 -3.78
N ALA A 64 5.54 1.23 -2.56
CA ALA A 64 6.97 1.29 -2.23
C ALA A 64 7.78 0.21 -2.99
N TYR A 65 7.24 -1.02 -3.09
CA TYR A 65 7.88 -2.11 -3.81
C TYR A 65 7.98 -1.85 -5.32
N THR A 66 6.91 -1.35 -5.93
CA THR A 66 6.90 -1.03 -7.36
C THR A 66 7.84 0.15 -7.66
N LEU A 67 7.97 1.11 -6.74
CA LEU A 67 8.92 2.21 -6.88
C LEU A 67 10.38 1.74 -6.88
N SER A 68 10.75 0.83 -5.98
CA SER A 68 12.13 0.28 -5.95
C SER A 68 12.49 -0.55 -7.17
N ARG A 69 11.49 -1.03 -7.92
CA ARG A 69 11.66 -1.78 -9.17
C ARG A 69 11.49 -0.96 -10.43
N ASP A 70 11.35 0.35 -10.27
CA ASP A 70 11.04 1.26 -11.36
C ASP A 70 9.84 0.81 -12.23
N GLY A 71 8.85 0.18 -11.58
CA GLY A 71 7.69 -0.42 -12.23
C GLY A 71 6.49 0.52 -12.34
N HIS A 72 6.63 1.78 -11.90
CA HIS A 72 5.57 2.77 -12.08
C HIS A 72 5.44 3.10 -13.56
N VAL A 73 4.20 3.18 -14.05
CA VAL A 73 3.96 3.62 -15.43
C VAL A 73 4.38 5.07 -15.54
N ARG A 74 5.41 5.33 -16.35
CA ARG A 74 5.95 6.66 -16.61
C ARG A 74 5.66 7.08 -18.04
N GLY A 75 5.34 8.36 -18.24
CA GLY A 75 5.10 8.95 -19.57
C GLY A 75 6.40 9.28 -20.30
N ASP A 76 7.18 8.27 -20.69
CA ASP A 76 8.60 8.45 -21.01
C ASP A 76 8.95 8.52 -22.50
N PHE A 77 8.24 9.30 -23.30
CA PHE A 77 8.65 9.51 -24.71
C PHE A 77 9.82 10.48 -24.83
N ILE A 78 9.81 11.59 -24.10
CA ILE A 78 10.93 12.58 -24.09
C ILE A 78 12.04 12.16 -23.13
N TYR A 79 11.70 11.62 -21.96
CA TYR A 79 12.65 11.21 -20.92
C TYR A 79 13.70 10.21 -21.45
N ARG A 80 13.29 9.25 -22.27
CA ARG A 80 14.17 8.24 -22.87
C ARG A 80 15.22 8.79 -23.83
N LEU A 81 15.02 10.00 -24.37
CA LEU A 81 15.96 10.66 -25.29
C LEU A 81 17.10 11.39 -24.57
N TRP A 82 16.99 11.58 -23.25
CA TRP A 82 17.97 12.33 -22.47
C TRP A 82 19.18 11.47 -22.08
N ARG A 83 20.31 12.12 -21.82
CA ARG A 83 21.51 11.44 -21.28
C ARG A 83 21.23 10.95 -19.86
N PRO A 84 21.82 9.81 -19.43
CA PRO A 84 21.59 9.23 -18.09
C PRO A 84 21.81 10.21 -16.92
N ARG A 85 22.79 11.13 -17.04
CA ARG A 85 23.03 12.14 -16.00
C ARG A 85 21.91 13.19 -15.90
N VAL A 86 21.29 13.56 -17.01
CA VAL A 86 20.18 14.52 -17.04
C VAL A 86 18.92 13.86 -16.48
N GLN A 87 18.69 12.60 -16.84
CA GLN A 87 17.63 11.76 -16.28
C GLN A 87 17.71 11.71 -14.75
N ALA A 88 18.84 11.28 -14.20
CA ALA A 88 19.03 11.19 -12.75
C ALA A 88 18.94 12.54 -12.03
N ALA A 89 19.43 13.63 -12.65
CA ALA A 89 19.34 14.96 -12.07
C ALA A 89 17.89 15.47 -12.00
N VAL A 90 17.13 15.30 -13.08
CA VAL A 90 15.72 15.69 -13.13
C VAL A 90 14.88 14.84 -12.17
N GLU A 91 15.10 13.52 -12.15
CA GLU A 91 14.46 12.63 -11.17
C GLU A 91 14.73 13.10 -9.74
N LEU A 92 15.99 13.33 -9.38
CA LEU A 92 16.34 13.77 -8.03
C LEU A 92 15.60 15.07 -7.64
N VAL A 93 15.54 16.04 -8.55
CA VAL A 93 14.82 17.31 -8.33
C VAL A 93 13.31 17.06 -8.17
N LEU A 94 12.70 16.24 -9.02
CA LEU A 94 11.28 15.91 -8.94
C LEU A 94 10.95 15.14 -7.66
N TYR A 95 11.86 14.27 -7.20
CA TYR A 95 11.71 13.57 -5.93
C TYR A 95 11.67 14.56 -4.76
N ILE A 96 12.58 15.52 -4.73
CA ILE A 96 12.68 16.51 -3.66
C ILE A 96 11.48 17.47 -3.65
N ILE A 97 11.01 17.91 -4.82
CA ILE A 97 9.97 18.96 -4.91
C ILE A 97 8.56 18.38 -4.85
N PHE A 98 8.32 17.20 -5.46
CA PHE A 98 6.97 16.65 -5.59
C PHE A 98 6.77 15.39 -4.77
N PHE A 99 7.69 14.42 -4.87
CA PHE A 99 7.51 13.12 -4.22
C PHE A 99 7.59 13.23 -2.69
N PHE A 100 8.70 13.72 -2.13
CA PHE A 100 8.90 13.77 -0.68
C PHE A 100 7.90 14.68 0.03
N PRO A 101 7.59 15.90 -0.46
CA PRO A 101 6.58 16.74 0.18
C PRO A 101 5.19 16.10 0.13
N GLY A 102 4.81 15.49 -1.01
CA GLY A 102 3.53 14.81 -1.17
C GLY A 102 3.38 13.61 -0.25
N VAL A 103 4.38 12.71 -0.24
CA VAL A 103 4.38 11.52 0.62
C VAL A 103 4.40 11.92 2.10
N THR A 104 5.20 12.93 2.48
CA THR A 104 5.24 13.42 3.86
C THR A 104 3.90 14.00 4.28
N ALA A 105 3.24 14.78 3.41
CA ALA A 105 1.91 15.32 3.69
C ALA A 105 0.88 14.19 3.90
N LEU A 106 0.92 13.14 3.06
CA LEU A 106 0.06 11.97 3.20
C LEU A 106 0.31 11.22 4.51
N ILE A 107 1.58 11.03 4.90
CA ILE A 107 1.94 10.38 6.17
C ILE A 107 1.43 11.20 7.35
N LEU A 108 1.67 12.51 7.36
CA LEU A 108 1.24 13.38 8.47
C LEU A 108 -0.28 13.48 8.58
N ALA A 109 -0.98 13.58 7.45
CA ALA A 109 -2.44 13.59 7.42
C ALA A 109 -2.99 12.23 7.89
N GLY A 110 -2.50 11.13 7.31
CA GLY A 110 -2.90 9.77 7.66
C GLY A 110 -2.67 9.47 9.14
N TRP A 111 -1.52 9.85 9.69
CA TRP A 111 -1.21 9.69 11.11
C TRP A 111 -2.20 10.43 12.01
N LYS A 112 -2.57 11.68 11.66
CA LYS A 112 -3.57 12.45 12.43
C LYS A 112 -4.95 11.81 12.39
N TYR A 113 -5.34 11.21 11.27
CA TYR A 113 -6.61 10.46 11.17
C TYR A 113 -6.54 9.18 12.00
N ALA A 114 -5.52 8.35 11.81
CA ALA A 114 -5.33 7.11 12.55
C ALA A 114 -5.29 7.36 14.07
N ALA A 115 -4.50 8.34 14.53
CA ALA A 115 -4.40 8.66 15.95
C ALA A 115 -5.73 9.14 16.56
N ARG A 116 -6.60 9.80 15.79
CA ARG A 116 -7.95 10.15 16.26
C ARG A 116 -8.85 8.93 16.34
N SER A 117 -8.83 8.09 15.31
CA SER A 117 -9.58 6.83 15.25
C SER A 117 -9.29 5.93 16.46
N PHE A 118 -8.00 5.73 16.75
CA PHE A 118 -7.54 4.96 17.91
C PHE A 118 -7.98 5.58 19.25
N ARG A 119 -8.02 6.91 19.36
CA ARG A 119 -8.46 7.59 20.60
C ARG A 119 -9.96 7.48 20.83
N TYR A 120 -10.75 7.39 19.77
CA TYR A 120 -12.20 7.24 19.86
C TYR A 120 -12.64 5.78 19.86
N LEU A 121 -11.71 4.84 19.69
CA LEU A 121 -12.00 3.42 19.49
C LEU A 121 -13.02 3.23 18.36
N GLU A 122 -12.84 3.97 17.25
CA GLU A 122 -13.75 3.89 16.11
C GLU A 122 -13.74 2.47 15.54
N VAL A 123 -14.93 2.04 15.14
CA VAL A 123 -15.16 0.74 14.52
C VAL A 123 -15.76 0.95 13.15
N SER A 124 -15.50 0.00 12.25
CA SER A 124 -16.04 0.03 10.90
C SER A 124 -17.57 0.15 10.94
N SER A 125 -18.08 1.20 10.31
CA SER A 125 -19.52 1.39 10.10
C SER A 125 -20.05 0.61 8.90
N ASN A 126 -19.14 0.05 8.09
CA ASN A 126 -19.48 -0.68 6.88
C ASN A 126 -19.80 -2.16 7.12
N SER A 127 -19.51 -2.67 8.32
CA SER A 127 -19.82 -4.04 8.70
C SER A 127 -20.39 -4.13 10.12
N PRO A 128 -21.22 -5.14 10.42
CA PRO A 128 -21.74 -5.36 11.77
C PRO A 128 -20.69 -5.92 12.75
N ALA A 129 -19.50 -6.30 12.29
CA ALA A 129 -18.49 -6.96 13.12
C ALA A 129 -17.80 -6.00 14.10
N GLY A 130 -17.90 -4.70 13.87
CA GLY A 130 -17.28 -3.69 14.74
C GLY A 130 -15.76 -3.80 14.77
N ILE A 131 -15.12 -4.10 13.62
CA ILE A 131 -13.66 -4.17 13.56
C ILE A 131 -13.06 -2.78 13.78
N PRO A 132 -12.09 -2.62 14.70
CA PRO A 132 -11.42 -1.34 14.92
C PRO A 132 -10.75 -0.83 13.65
N ILE A 133 -10.89 0.47 13.35
CA ILE A 133 -10.30 1.14 12.19
C ILE A 133 -9.43 2.33 12.58
#